data_AF-A0A2D5RSD5-F1
#
_entry.id   AF-A0A2D5RSD5-F1
#
_cell.length_a   1.000
_cell.length_b   1.000
_cell.length_c   1.000
_cell.angle_alpha   90.00
_cell.angle_beta   90.00
_cell.angle_gamma   90.00
#
_symmetry.space_group_name_H-M   'P 1'
#
loop_
_entity.id
_entity.type
_entity.pdbx_description
1 polymer ?
#
loop_
_entity_poly.entity_id
_entity_poly.type
_entity_poly.pdbx_seq_one_letter_code
_entity_poly.pdbx_strand_id
1 'polypeptide(L)'
;MLPAFTPVIAQADTVLTEQNLNRLEAALPKLAKIQQDDVASLHKVRLQRHCDWPRHATEVRAQQQGKSYLAEVDKILAEHKLSPPLFMELTAKGSWPLLQSLQPVLSVTRQTLPFLPQTQRQQAEQLLAQTDNMTQVVEPCLSEADTKALRQHQQRLINLASKLPGSFLPAQPGFAVRAE
;
A
#
# COMPACT_ATOMS: atom_id res chain seq x y z
N MET A 1 18.69 34.32 -35.64
CA MET A 1 17.71 33.22 -35.40
C MET A 1 18.13 32.54 -34.11
N LEU A 2 17.39 32.77 -33.02
CA LEU A 2 17.65 32.12 -31.73
C LEU A 2 16.94 30.75 -31.73
N PRO A 3 17.59 29.64 -31.33
CA PRO A 3 16.91 28.37 -31.20
C PRO A 3 15.98 28.42 -30.00
N ALA A 4 14.70 28.13 -30.24
CA ALA A 4 13.71 27.91 -29.19
C ALA A 4 14.05 26.59 -28.49
N PHE A 5 14.49 26.68 -27.23
CA PHE A 5 14.50 25.54 -26.33
C PHE A 5 13.05 25.24 -25.96
N THR A 6 12.45 24.25 -26.63
CA THR A 6 11.22 23.64 -26.14
C THR A 6 11.58 22.87 -24.87
N PRO A 7 11.04 23.22 -23.70
CA PRO A 7 11.20 22.38 -22.52
C PRO A 7 10.47 21.06 -22.82
N VAL A 8 11.24 19.98 -22.97
CA VAL A 8 10.70 18.63 -22.81
C VAL A 8 10.22 18.58 -21.37
N ILE A 9 8.92 18.75 -21.17
CA ILE A 9 8.28 18.42 -19.91
C ILE A 9 8.45 16.90 -19.81
N ALA A 10 9.49 16.47 -19.09
CA ALA A 10 9.63 15.09 -18.67
C ALA A 10 8.35 14.78 -17.88
N GLN A 11 7.41 14.06 -18.49
CA GLN A 11 6.31 13.50 -17.73
C GLN A 11 6.97 12.65 -16.67
N ALA A 12 6.74 12.97 -15.40
CA ALA A 12 7.22 12.14 -14.31
C ALA A 12 6.73 10.71 -14.61
N ASP A 13 7.65 9.81 -14.92
CA ASP A 13 7.33 8.44 -15.28
C ASP A 13 6.65 7.79 -14.07
N THR A 14 5.33 7.62 -14.15
CA THR A 14 4.59 6.90 -13.12
C THR A 14 5.01 5.44 -13.13
N VAL A 15 5.18 4.84 -11.95
CA VAL A 15 5.43 3.40 -11.85
C VAL A 15 4.17 2.57 -12.09
N LEU A 16 2.98 3.19 -12.09
CA LEU A 16 1.67 2.55 -12.25
C LEU A 16 1.36 2.21 -13.72
N THR A 17 2.32 1.62 -14.42
CA THR A 17 2.17 1.18 -15.81
C THR A 17 1.51 -0.20 -15.87
N GLU A 18 0.85 -0.53 -16.98
CA GLU A 18 0.29 -1.88 -17.18
C GLU A 18 1.31 -2.99 -16.95
N GLN A 19 2.54 -2.79 -17.43
CA GLN A 19 3.62 -3.75 -17.28
C GLN A 19 3.99 -3.97 -15.81
N ASN A 20 4.16 -2.90 -15.04
CA ASN A 20 4.51 -3.00 -13.62
C ASN A 20 3.36 -3.59 -12.81
N LEU A 21 2.12 -3.21 -13.12
CA LEU A 21 0.94 -3.83 -12.51
C LEU A 21 0.90 -5.33 -12.81
N ASN A 22 1.05 -5.76 -14.07
CA ASN A 22 1.11 -7.18 -14.45
C ASN A 22 2.19 -7.95 -13.65
N ARG A 23 3.38 -7.36 -13.50
CA ARG A 23 4.48 -7.96 -12.71
C ARG A 23 4.08 -8.12 -11.24
N LEU A 24 3.44 -7.10 -10.65
CA LEU A 24 2.92 -7.16 -9.29
C LEU A 24 1.87 -8.27 -9.16
N GLU A 25 0.85 -8.30 -10.02
CA GLU A 25 -0.21 -9.31 -9.93
C GLU A 25 0.34 -10.74 -10.02
N ALA A 26 1.36 -10.95 -10.85
CA ALA A 26 2.02 -12.24 -10.99
C ALA A 26 2.86 -12.62 -9.75
N ALA A 27 3.44 -11.65 -9.05
CA ALA A 27 4.23 -11.87 -7.85
C ALA A 27 3.35 -12.13 -6.61
N LEU A 28 2.17 -11.50 -6.52
CA LEU A 28 1.31 -11.54 -5.33
C LEU A 28 0.99 -12.96 -4.82
N PRO A 29 0.62 -13.95 -5.65
CA PRO A 29 0.33 -15.30 -5.15
C PRO A 29 1.51 -15.99 -4.48
N LYS A 30 2.75 -15.71 -4.91
CA LYS A 30 3.95 -16.25 -4.28
C LYS A 30 4.29 -15.48 -3.01
N LEU A 31 4.20 -14.14 -3.04
CA LEU A 31 4.41 -13.29 -1.87
C LEU A 31 3.42 -13.63 -0.74
N ALA A 32 2.16 -13.92 -1.07
CA ALA A 32 1.14 -14.33 -0.10
C ALA A 32 1.45 -15.68 0.58
N LYS A 33 2.23 -16.57 -0.05
CA LYS A 33 2.63 -17.85 0.57
C LYS A 33 3.70 -17.68 1.63
N ILE A 34 4.55 -16.66 1.48
CA ILE A 34 5.51 -16.27 2.53
C ILE A 34 4.77 -15.80 3.80
N GLN A 35 3.54 -15.28 3.66
CA GLN A 35 2.78 -14.66 4.75
C GLN A 35 2.03 -15.62 5.68
N GLN A 36 2.00 -16.94 5.42
CA GLN A 36 1.17 -17.84 6.22
C GLN A 36 1.68 -18.06 7.67
N ASP A 37 2.86 -17.54 8.05
CA ASP A 37 3.44 -17.74 9.40
C ASP A 37 3.56 -16.48 10.28
N ASP A 38 3.37 -15.24 9.78
CA ASP A 38 3.57 -14.02 10.60
C ASP A 38 2.82 -12.79 10.05
N VAL A 39 1.50 -12.92 9.84
CA VAL A 39 0.61 -11.83 9.35
C VAL A 39 0.76 -10.56 10.19
N ALA A 40 1.03 -10.67 11.49
CA ALA A 40 1.19 -9.55 12.41
C ALA A 40 2.47 -8.70 12.19
N SER A 41 3.48 -9.22 11.48
CA SER A 41 4.76 -8.52 11.27
C SER A 41 4.71 -7.41 10.21
N LEU A 42 3.81 -7.51 9.24
CA LEU A 42 3.69 -6.55 8.14
C LEU A 42 2.87 -5.31 8.52
N HIS A 43 1.87 -5.44 9.39
CA HIS A 43 1.15 -4.29 9.97
C HIS A 43 2.04 -3.39 10.84
N LYS A 44 3.24 -3.84 11.20
CA LYS A 44 4.21 -3.10 12.04
C LYS A 44 5.22 -2.29 11.23
N VAL A 45 5.26 -2.47 9.91
CA VAL A 45 6.16 -1.69 9.06
C VAL A 45 5.67 -0.24 9.02
N ARG A 46 6.51 0.66 9.51
CA ARG A 46 6.22 2.10 9.51
C ARG A 46 6.86 2.75 8.30
N LEU A 47 6.04 3.41 7.48
CA LEU A 47 6.51 4.27 6.42
C LEU A 47 6.83 5.67 6.98
N GLN A 48 7.92 6.28 6.52
CA GLN A 48 8.34 7.63 6.91
C GLN A 48 7.78 8.70 5.96
N ARG A 49 7.73 9.96 6.41
CA ARG A 49 7.19 11.09 5.61
C ARG A 49 8.22 11.63 4.60
N HIS A 50 8.54 10.84 3.56
CA HIS A 50 9.31 11.29 2.40
C HIS A 50 8.95 10.49 1.14
N CYS A 51 9.33 10.99 -0.03
CA CYS A 51 9.05 10.34 -1.32
C CYS A 51 10.26 9.61 -1.94
N ASP A 52 11.34 9.47 -1.18
CA ASP A 52 12.50 8.65 -1.56
C ASP A 52 12.17 7.15 -1.38
N TRP A 53 11.74 6.50 -2.45
CA TRP A 53 11.37 5.08 -2.45
C TRP A 53 12.54 4.11 -2.26
N PRO A 54 13.74 4.35 -2.83
CA PRO A 54 14.94 3.60 -2.46
C PRO A 54 15.25 3.64 -0.96
N ARG A 55 15.09 4.81 -0.35
CA ARG A 55 15.23 4.96 1.10
C ARG A 55 14.14 4.20 1.86
N HIS A 56 12.87 4.31 1.46
CA HIS A 56 11.78 3.51 2.05
C HIS A 56 12.08 2.01 2.01
N ALA A 57 12.53 1.48 0.88
CA ALA A 57 12.88 0.06 0.77
C ALA A 57 13.98 -0.34 1.75
N THR A 58 14.98 0.52 1.95
CA THR A 58 16.07 0.27 2.90
C THR A 58 15.57 0.33 4.35
N GLU A 59 14.78 1.34 4.70
CA GLU A 59 14.23 1.52 6.05
C GLU A 59 13.26 0.41 6.44
N VAL A 60 12.37 0.00 5.53
CA VAL A 60 11.46 -1.13 5.73
C VAL A 60 12.23 -2.43 5.90
N ARG A 61 13.28 -2.65 5.09
CA ARG A 61 14.13 -3.83 5.21
C ARG A 61 14.88 -3.87 6.55
N ALA A 62 15.37 -2.73 7.03
CA ALA A 62 16.02 -2.62 8.33
C ALA A 62 15.07 -2.98 9.49
N GLN A 63 13.79 -2.61 9.40
CA GLN A 63 12.77 -2.97 10.40
C GLN A 63 12.51 -4.49 10.48
N GLN A 64 12.84 -5.24 9.42
CA GLN A 64 12.63 -6.68 9.32
C GLN A 64 13.95 -7.47 9.36
N GLN A 65 15.06 -6.82 9.72
CA GLN A 65 16.38 -7.46 9.73
C GLN A 65 16.40 -8.72 10.61
N GLY A 66 17.06 -9.77 10.13
CA GLY A 66 17.15 -11.06 10.83
C GLY A 66 15.98 -12.03 10.56
N LYS A 67 14.97 -11.61 9.78
CA LYS A 67 13.89 -12.49 9.34
C LYS A 67 14.33 -13.36 8.16
N SER A 68 14.19 -14.67 8.30
CA SER A 68 14.57 -15.67 7.28
C SER A 68 13.82 -15.50 5.96
N TYR A 69 12.59 -14.99 6.00
CA TYR A 69 11.74 -14.83 4.82
C TYR A 69 12.21 -13.74 3.84
N LEU A 70 13.08 -12.81 4.25
CA LEU A 70 13.49 -11.69 3.41
C LEU A 70 14.22 -12.13 2.13
N ALA A 71 15.02 -13.19 2.21
CA ALA A 71 15.72 -13.74 1.05
C ALA A 71 14.75 -14.34 0.02
N GLU A 72 13.65 -14.94 0.50
CA GLU A 72 12.61 -15.50 -0.35
C GLU A 72 11.79 -14.39 -1.02
N VAL A 73 11.48 -13.31 -0.29
CA VAL A 73 10.85 -12.11 -0.85
C VAL A 73 11.72 -11.55 -1.98
N ASP A 74 13.01 -11.33 -1.76
CA ASP A 74 13.91 -10.80 -2.80
C ASP A 74 13.96 -11.69 -4.04
N LYS A 75 13.99 -13.00 -3.85
CA LYS A 75 13.98 -13.97 -4.94
C LYS A 75 12.71 -13.84 -5.77
N ILE A 76 11.54 -13.80 -5.13
CA ILE A 76 10.25 -13.65 -5.83
C ILE A 76 10.21 -12.31 -6.57
N LEU A 77 10.61 -11.21 -5.93
CA LEU A 77 10.62 -9.90 -6.57
C LEU A 77 11.53 -9.90 -7.82
N ALA A 78 12.72 -10.49 -7.71
CA ALA A 78 13.65 -10.64 -8.83
C ALA A 78 13.09 -11.49 -9.98
N GLU A 79 12.43 -12.62 -9.69
CA GLU A 79 11.76 -13.47 -10.70
C GLU A 79 10.73 -12.68 -11.52
N HIS A 80 10.06 -11.71 -10.89
CA HIS A 80 9.05 -10.86 -11.53
C HIS A 80 9.58 -9.51 -12.03
N LYS A 81 10.91 -9.32 -12.04
CA LYS A 81 11.58 -8.06 -12.44
C LYS A 81 11.09 -6.85 -11.64
N LEU A 82 10.82 -7.05 -10.36
CA LEU A 82 10.50 -6.02 -9.39
C LEU A 82 11.75 -5.79 -8.54
N SER A 83 12.33 -4.59 -8.60
CA SER A 83 13.33 -4.21 -7.60
C SER A 83 12.64 -3.86 -6.28
N PRO A 84 13.31 -3.95 -5.12
CA PRO A 84 12.71 -3.56 -3.85
C PRO A 84 12.17 -2.11 -3.85
N PRO A 85 12.88 -1.10 -4.38
CA PRO A 85 12.33 0.27 -4.48
C PRO A 85 11.08 0.34 -5.37
N LEU A 86 11.09 -0.34 -6.53
CA LEU A 86 9.94 -0.37 -7.43
C LEU A 86 8.73 -1.05 -6.78
N PHE A 87 8.95 -2.16 -6.08
CA PHE A 87 7.88 -2.86 -5.35
C PHE A 87 7.28 -1.99 -4.24
N MET A 88 8.12 -1.30 -3.46
CA MET A 88 7.65 -0.39 -2.41
C MET A 88 6.83 0.76 -2.97
N GLU A 89 7.32 1.41 -4.02
CA GLU A 89 6.58 2.52 -4.66
C GLU A 89 5.27 2.03 -5.28
N LEU A 90 5.30 0.91 -6.00
CA LEU A 90 4.15 0.37 -6.70
C LEU A 90 3.05 -0.10 -5.74
N THR A 91 3.43 -0.70 -4.60
CA THR A 91 2.47 -1.12 -3.57
C THR A 91 1.91 0.06 -2.80
N ALA A 92 2.75 1.02 -2.41
CA ALA A 92 2.33 2.24 -1.74
C ALA A 92 1.34 3.04 -2.59
N LYS A 93 1.73 3.41 -3.82
CA LYS A 93 0.86 4.14 -4.75
C LYS A 93 -0.34 3.31 -5.18
N GLY A 94 -0.15 2.02 -5.46
CA GLY A 94 -1.22 1.12 -5.90
C GLY A 94 -2.31 0.87 -4.84
N SER A 95 -1.98 1.03 -3.55
CA SER A 95 -2.96 0.95 -2.46
C SER A 95 -3.83 2.21 -2.31
N TRP A 96 -3.43 3.33 -2.92
CA TRP A 96 -4.10 4.62 -2.77
C TRP A 96 -5.60 4.62 -3.10
N PRO A 97 -6.08 3.98 -4.18
CA PRO A 97 -7.50 3.96 -4.49
C PRO A 97 -8.33 3.24 -3.42
N LEU A 98 -7.76 2.22 -2.78
CA LEU A 98 -8.39 1.55 -1.64
C LEU A 98 -8.46 2.51 -0.43
N LEU A 99 -7.36 3.18 -0.09
CA LEU A 99 -7.33 4.17 0.99
C LEU A 99 -8.37 5.28 0.78
N GLN A 100 -8.50 5.80 -0.45
CA GLN A 100 -9.53 6.78 -0.79
C GLN A 100 -10.94 6.22 -0.63
N SER A 101 -11.18 4.97 -1.07
CA SER A 101 -12.50 4.34 -0.94
C SER A 101 -12.93 4.10 0.51
N LEU A 102 -11.97 4.00 1.44
CA LEU A 102 -12.23 3.81 2.87
C LEU A 102 -12.53 5.12 3.61
N GLN A 103 -12.17 6.30 3.07
CA GLN A 103 -12.36 7.59 3.74
C GLN A 103 -13.78 7.84 4.28
N PRO A 104 -14.86 7.53 3.54
CA PRO A 104 -16.21 7.69 4.07
C PRO A 104 -16.46 6.82 5.30
N VAL A 105 -16.03 5.56 5.27
CA VAL A 105 -16.16 4.62 6.39
C VAL A 105 -15.35 5.09 7.59
N LEU A 106 -14.10 5.51 7.39
CA LEU A 106 -13.23 6.04 8.45
C LEU A 106 -13.82 7.31 9.09
N SER A 107 -14.43 8.18 8.28
CA SER A 107 -15.13 9.37 8.79
C SER A 107 -16.29 9.00 9.73
N VAL A 108 -17.12 8.03 9.33
CA VAL A 108 -18.19 7.50 10.18
C VAL A 108 -17.61 6.86 11.44
N THR A 109 -16.56 6.04 11.31
CA THR A 109 -15.89 5.42 12.46
C THR A 109 -15.40 6.47 13.46
N ARG A 110 -14.79 7.57 13.02
CA ARG A 110 -14.36 8.67 13.91
C ARG A 110 -15.54 9.29 14.68
N GLN A 111 -16.67 9.48 14.00
CA GLN A 111 -17.87 10.05 14.62
C GLN A 111 -18.51 9.09 15.63
N THR A 112 -18.39 7.78 15.40
CA THR A 112 -18.99 6.75 16.27
C THR A 112 -18.08 6.30 17.41
N LEU A 113 -16.78 6.60 17.39
CA LEU A 113 -15.79 6.24 18.44
C LEU A 113 -16.31 6.44 19.89
N PRO A 114 -16.96 7.57 20.26
CA PRO A 114 -17.41 7.79 21.63
C PRO A 114 -18.50 6.81 22.08
N PHE A 115 -19.23 6.22 21.14
CA PHE A 115 -20.34 5.31 21.39
C PHE A 115 -19.92 3.83 21.32
N LEU A 116 -18.68 3.54 20.90
CA LEU A 116 -18.18 2.17 20.83
C LEU A 116 -17.78 1.65 22.23
N PRO A 117 -18.01 0.35 22.52
CA PRO A 117 -17.41 -0.35 23.64
C PRO A 117 -15.88 -0.24 23.62
N GLN A 118 -15.24 -0.28 24.79
CA GLN A 118 -13.80 0.02 24.94
C GLN A 118 -12.90 -0.83 24.03
N THR A 119 -13.18 -2.12 23.88
CA THR A 119 -12.42 -3.03 23.01
C THR A 119 -12.54 -2.66 21.53
N GLN A 120 -13.76 -2.35 21.08
CA GLN A 120 -14.03 -1.91 19.70
C GLN A 120 -13.45 -0.52 19.44
N ARG A 121 -13.48 0.37 20.43
CA ARG A 121 -12.88 1.70 20.34
C ARG A 121 -11.38 1.62 20.12
N GLN A 122 -10.67 0.79 20.88
CA GLN A 122 -9.22 0.60 20.71
C GLN A 122 -8.87 0.04 19.31
N GLN A 123 -9.66 -0.92 18.81
CA GLN A 123 -9.47 -1.46 17.47
C GLN A 123 -9.74 -0.40 16.39
N ALA A 124 -10.81 0.38 16.54
CA ALA A 124 -11.14 1.46 15.63
C ALA A 124 -10.07 2.57 15.64
N GLU A 125 -9.55 2.95 16.80
CA GLU A 125 -8.45 3.92 16.93
C GLU A 125 -7.17 3.43 16.25
N GLN A 126 -6.83 2.14 16.39
CA GLN A 126 -5.69 1.55 15.70
C GLN A 126 -5.85 1.57 14.18
N LEU A 127 -7.03 1.19 13.68
CA LEU A 127 -7.35 1.22 12.25
C LEU A 127 -7.27 2.65 11.69
N LEU A 128 -7.83 3.63 12.41
CA LEU A 128 -7.78 5.04 12.04
C LEU A 128 -6.35 5.55 12.00
N ALA A 129 -5.56 5.31 13.05
CA ALA A 129 -4.16 5.74 13.11
C ALA A 129 -3.32 5.13 12.00
N GLN A 130 -3.51 3.84 11.69
CA GLN A 130 -2.80 3.16 10.62
C GLN A 130 -3.16 3.76 9.25
N THR A 131 -4.45 3.96 9.00
CA THR A 131 -4.92 4.47 7.71
C THR A 131 -4.54 5.94 7.52
N ASP A 132 -4.58 6.74 8.57
CA ASP A 132 -4.14 8.14 8.53
C ASP A 132 -2.64 8.27 8.31
N ASN A 133 -1.83 7.40 8.92
CA ASN A 133 -0.40 7.37 8.68
C ASN A 133 -0.09 7.04 7.22
N MET A 134 -0.72 6.00 6.68
CA MET A 134 -0.61 5.62 5.27
C MET A 134 -0.98 6.78 4.34
N THR A 135 -2.13 7.42 4.58
CA THR A 135 -2.60 8.55 3.77
C THR A 135 -1.60 9.71 3.80
N GLN A 136 -1.15 10.09 4.99
CA GLN A 136 -0.19 11.21 5.16
C GLN A 136 1.17 10.95 4.53
N VAL A 137 1.60 9.69 4.39
CA VAL A 137 2.88 9.34 3.78
C VAL A 137 2.76 9.23 2.25
N VAL A 138 1.69 8.61 1.75
CA VAL A 138 1.55 8.31 0.33
C VAL A 138 1.04 9.51 -0.47
N GLU A 139 0.04 10.23 0.06
CA GLU A 139 -0.61 11.34 -0.66
C GLU A 139 0.36 12.39 -1.20
N PRO A 140 1.35 12.89 -0.43
CA PRO A 140 2.28 13.91 -0.91
C PRO A 140 3.23 13.40 -2.01
N CYS A 141 3.32 12.09 -2.19
CA CYS A 141 4.21 11.44 -3.15
C CYS A 141 3.51 11.05 -4.46
N LEU A 142 2.24 11.44 -4.63
CA LEU A 142 1.49 11.24 -5.86
C LEU A 142 1.71 12.42 -6.80
N SER A 143 2.32 12.15 -7.95
CA SER A 143 2.39 13.11 -9.05
C SER A 143 1.07 13.20 -9.83
N GLU A 144 0.99 14.15 -10.76
CA GLU A 144 -0.13 14.22 -11.71
C GLU A 144 -0.22 12.96 -12.58
N ALA A 145 0.93 12.43 -13.01
CA ALA A 145 1.00 11.20 -13.80
C ALA A 145 0.49 10.00 -13.01
N ASP A 146 0.85 9.90 -11.72
CA ASP A 146 0.31 8.87 -10.83
C ASP A 146 -1.20 9.03 -10.68
N THR A 147 -1.69 10.25 -10.44
CA THR A 147 -3.13 10.51 -10.29
C THR A 147 -3.92 10.09 -11.54
N LYS A 148 -3.37 10.32 -12.73
CA LYS A 148 -3.97 9.87 -13.99
C LYS A 148 -3.98 8.34 -14.09
N ALA A 149 -2.86 7.69 -13.80
CA ALA A 149 -2.74 6.23 -13.84
C ALA A 149 -3.64 5.54 -12.79
N LEU A 150 -3.76 6.12 -11.60
CA LEU A 150 -4.64 5.66 -10.53
C LEU A 150 -6.11 5.64 -10.98
N ARG A 151 -6.58 6.70 -11.67
CA ARG A 151 -7.94 6.74 -12.24
C ARG A 151 -8.12 5.69 -13.34
N GLN A 152 -7.13 5.56 -14.23
CA GLN A 152 -7.18 4.60 -15.32
C GLN A 152 -7.25 3.14 -14.82
N HIS A 153 -6.54 2.83 -13.73
CA HIS A 153 -6.44 1.47 -13.18
C HIS A 153 -7.24 1.25 -11.89
N GLN A 154 -8.18 2.14 -11.55
CA GLN A 154 -8.84 2.18 -10.23
C GLN A 154 -9.40 0.82 -9.80
N GLN A 155 -10.26 0.21 -10.60
CA GLN A 155 -10.90 -1.07 -10.25
C GLN A 155 -9.88 -2.20 -10.08
N ARG A 156 -8.87 -2.22 -10.96
CA ARG A 156 -7.80 -3.21 -10.93
C ARG A 156 -6.98 -3.06 -9.65
N LEU A 157 -6.61 -1.83 -9.30
CA LEU A 157 -5.85 -1.50 -8.10
C LEU A 157 -6.61 -1.83 -6.82
N ILE A 158 -7.93 -1.58 -6.75
CA ILE A 158 -8.76 -2.00 -5.62
C ILE A 158 -8.73 -3.53 -5.46
N ASN A 159 -8.87 -4.27 -6.57
CA ASN A 159 -8.82 -5.74 -6.57
C ASN A 159 -7.43 -6.29 -6.22
N LEU A 160 -6.36 -5.54 -6.50
CA LEU A 160 -5.00 -5.92 -6.12
C LEU A 160 -4.70 -5.60 -4.66
N ALA A 161 -5.15 -4.44 -4.18
CA ALA A 161 -4.92 -4.01 -2.81
C ALA A 161 -5.54 -4.96 -1.78
N SER A 162 -6.68 -5.60 -2.11
CA SER A 162 -7.26 -6.66 -1.27
C SER A 162 -6.43 -7.94 -1.21
N LYS A 163 -5.55 -8.17 -2.19
CA LYS A 163 -4.65 -9.35 -2.28
C LYS A 163 -3.24 -9.06 -1.77
N LEU A 164 -2.94 -7.82 -1.38
CA LEU A 164 -1.65 -7.46 -0.80
C LEU A 164 -1.52 -8.07 0.61
N PRO A 165 -0.37 -8.66 0.96
CA PRO A 165 0.58 -7.83 1.67
C PRO A 165 0.36 -7.45 3.14
N GLY A 166 -0.66 -7.91 3.87
CA GLY A 166 -1.04 -7.23 5.13
C GLY A 166 -2.04 -6.08 4.88
N SER A 167 -3.00 -6.34 4.00
CA SER A 167 -4.15 -5.48 3.70
C SER A 167 -4.78 -4.91 4.97
N PHE A 168 -5.13 -3.61 4.92
CA PHE A 168 -5.80 -2.86 6.00
C PHE A 168 -7.19 -3.39 6.31
N LEU A 169 -7.74 -4.23 5.44
CA LEU A 169 -9.00 -4.90 5.70
C LEU A 169 -8.73 -5.96 6.78
N PRO A 170 -9.36 -5.85 7.97
CA PRO A 170 -9.26 -6.92 8.94
C PRO A 170 -9.68 -8.22 8.24
N ALA A 171 -8.86 -9.27 8.38
CA ALA A 171 -9.26 -10.62 8.01
C ALA A 171 -10.57 -10.89 8.77
N GLN A 172 -11.71 -10.81 8.08
CA GLN A 172 -13.02 -10.76 8.72
C GLN A 172 -13.15 -11.87 9.75
N PRO A 173 -13.36 -11.54 11.03
CA PRO A 173 -14.02 -12.43 11.96
C PRO A 173 -15.40 -11.82 12.21
N GLY A 174 -16.37 -12.22 11.40
CA GLY A 174 -17.78 -12.10 11.75
C GLY A 174 -18.32 -10.68 11.97
N PHE A 175 -18.93 -10.13 10.91
CA PHE A 175 -20.30 -9.62 11.07
C PHE A 175 -21.25 -10.82 11.28
N ALA A 176 -20.98 -11.64 12.30
CA ALA A 176 -21.95 -12.55 12.84
C ALA A 176 -22.83 -11.71 13.75
N VAL A 177 -23.83 -11.07 13.16
CA VAL A 177 -25.07 -10.79 13.88
C VAL A 177 -25.63 -12.17 14.23
N ARG A 178 -25.20 -12.70 15.38
CA ARG A 178 -25.92 -13.77 16.04
C ARG A 178 -27.17 -13.10 16.59
N ALA A 179 -28.21 -13.07 15.75
CA ALA A 179 -29.55 -12.90 16.25
C ALA A 179 -29.88 -14.20 16.99
N GLU A 180 -29.83 -14.13 18.32
CA GLU A 180 -30.69 -14.97 19.16
C GLU A 180 -32.11 -14.39 19.13
#